data_AF-A0A816FP15-F1
#
_entry.id   AF-A0A816FP15-F1
#
_cell.length_a   1.000
_cell.length_b   1.000
_cell.length_c   1.000
_cell.angle_alpha   90.00
_cell.angle_beta   90.00
_cell.angle_gamma   90.00
#
_symmetry.space_group_name_H-M   'P 1'
#
loop_
_entity.id
_entity.type
_entity.pdbx_description
1 polymer ?
#
loop_
_entity_poly.entity_id
_entity_poly.type
_entity_poly.pdbx_seq_one_letter_code
_entity_poly.pdbx_strand_id
1 'polypeptide(L)' 'MKSKDLQQVVFRKYEDGDGPTKIFRDLNGSLGLATIKRWCKMIRDTGSIQLSKPPGGPRFART' A
#
# COMPACT_ATOMS: atom_id res chain seq x y z
N MET A 1 -13.20 8.24 -6.77
CA MET A 1 -12.25 7.18 -7.20
C MET A 1 -12.54 5.91 -6.40
N LYS A 2 -12.70 4.75 -7.03
CA LYS A 2 -12.84 3.49 -6.29
C LYS A 2 -11.49 3.12 -5.65
N SER A 3 -11.49 2.51 -4.48
CA SER A 3 -10.27 2.17 -3.72
C SER A 3 -9.29 1.28 -4.50
N LYS A 4 -9.79 0.49 -5.44
CA LYS A 4 -9.00 -0.41 -6.30
C LYS A 4 -8.17 0.36 -7.33
N ASP A 5 -8.68 1.49 -7.83
CA ASP A 5 -7.94 2.38 -8.74
C ASP A 5 -6.76 3.05 -8.03
N LEU A 6 -6.96 3.49 -6.79
CA LEU A 6 -5.90 4.14 -6.00
C LEU A 6 -4.73 3.20 -5.71
N GLN A 7 -4.99 1.91 -5.45
CA GLN A 7 -3.93 0.92 -5.26
C GLN A 7 -3.10 0.73 -6.53
N GLN A 8 -3.75 0.59 -7.68
CA GLN A 8 -3.05 0.44 -8.96
C GLN A 8 -2.19 1.66 -9.28
N VAL A 9 -2.68 2.86 -8.97
CA VAL A 9 -1.93 4.11 -9.14
C VAL A 9 -0.69 4.15 -8.23
N VAL A 10 -0.84 3.81 -6.94
CA VAL A 10 0.30 3.75 -6.00
C VAL A 10 1.32 2.70 -6.45
N PHE A 11 0.86 1.54 -6.90
CA PHE A 11 1.72 0.44 -7.36
C PHE A 11 2.56 0.86 -8.56
N ARG A 12 1.91 1.38 -9.63
CA ARG A 12 2.61 1.84 -10.84
C ARG A 12 3.63 2.93 -10.53
N LYS A 13 3.28 3.92 -9.70
CA LYS A 13 4.22 4.98 -9.34
C LYS A 13 5.41 4.46 -8.55
N TYR A 14 5.17 3.52 -7.64
CA TYR A 14 6.25 2.90 -6.88
C TYR A 14 7.19 2.09 -7.78
N GLU A 15 6.66 1.36 -8.78
CA GLU A 15 7.48 0.69 -9.80
C GLU A 15 8.28 1.67 -10.68
N ASP A 16 7.72 2.85 -10.97
CA ASP A 16 8.42 3.95 -11.65
C ASP A 16 9.58 4.54 -10.81
N GLY A 17 9.71 4.12 -9.56
CA GLY A 17 10.74 4.59 -8.61
C GLY A 17 10.29 5.78 -7.77
N ASP A 18 9.00 6.15 -7.81
CA ASP A 18 8.50 7.25 -6.99
C ASP A 18 8.46 6.88 -5.50
N GLY A 19 9.03 7.78 -4.70
CA GLY A 19 8.94 7.69 -3.25
C GLY A 19 7.52 7.95 -2.72
N PRO A 20 7.18 7.43 -1.52
CA PRO A 20 5.84 7.53 -0.93
C PRO A 20 5.35 8.98 -0.75
N THR A 21 6.25 9.93 -0.53
CA THR A 21 5.92 11.36 -0.40
C THR A 21 5.49 11.98 -1.73
N LYS A 22 6.11 11.58 -2.84
CA LYS A 22 5.75 12.05 -4.19
C LYS A 22 4.39 11.49 -4.59
N ILE A 23 4.16 10.20 -4.32
CA ILE A 23 2.87 9.54 -4.53
C ILE A 23 1.76 10.22 -3.71
N PHE A 24 2.03 10.60 -2.45
CA PHE A 24 1.06 11.32 -1.61
C PHE A 24 0.64 12.67 -2.21
N ARG A 25 1.62 13.44 -2.71
CA ARG A 25 1.37 14.72 -3.36
C ARG A 25 0.59 14.55 -4.66
N ASP A 26 0.92 13.54 -5.44
CA ASP A 26 0.25 13.25 -6.71
C ASP A 26 -1.20 12.82 -6.53
N LEU A 27 -1.47 12.05 -5.47
CA LEU A 27 -2.83 11.71 -5.06
C LEU A 27 -3.57 12.86 -4.37
N ASN A 28 -2.95 14.04 -4.26
CA ASN A 28 -3.51 15.24 -3.61
C ASN A 28 -4.09 14.97 -2.21
N GLY A 29 -3.45 14.07 -1.43
CA GLY A 29 -3.94 13.69 -0.10
C GLY A 29 -5.18 12.79 -0.09
N SER A 30 -5.59 12.22 -1.23
CA SER A 30 -6.68 11.23 -1.31
C SER A 30 -6.46 9.99 -0.44
N LEU A 31 -5.19 9.72 -0.10
CA LEU A 31 -4.78 8.70 0.86
C LEU A 31 -3.84 9.33 1.89
N GLY A 32 -3.91 8.88 3.14
CA GLY A 32 -2.94 9.27 4.15
C GLY A 32 -1.53 8.77 3.81
N LEU A 33 -0.51 9.58 4.12
CA LEU A 33 0.91 9.22 3.91
C LEU A 33 1.27 7.90 4.61
N ALA A 34 0.67 7.62 5.77
CA ALA A 34 0.85 6.36 6.50
C ALA A 34 0.36 5.14 5.68
N THR A 35 -0.78 5.28 4.99
CA THR A 35 -1.33 4.24 4.12
C THR A 35 -0.40 3.97 2.94
N ILE A 36 0.10 5.03 2.30
CA ILE A 36 1.02 4.91 1.17
C ILE A 36 2.32 4.25 1.60
N LYS A 37 2.92 4.67 2.72
CA LYS A 37 4.12 4.02 3.29
C LYS A 37 3.90 2.54 3.56
N ARG A 38 2.74 2.17 4.13
CA ARG A 38 2.38 0.77 4.37
C ARG A 38 2.27 -0.01 3.07
N TRP A 39 1.67 0.57 2.03
CA TRP A 39 1.56 -0.05 0.72
C TRP A 39 2.93 -0.22 0.06
N CYS A 40 3.78 0.81 0.02
CA CYS A 40 5.16 0.69 -0.48
C CYS A 40 5.94 -0.43 0.23
N LYS A 41 5.77 -0.56 1.56
CA LYS A 41 6.39 -1.66 2.32
C LYS A 41 5.86 -3.03 1.88
N MET A 42 4.55 -3.16 1.67
CA MET A 42 3.95 -4.41 1.15
C MET A 42 4.41 -4.74 -0.27
N ILE A 43 4.55 -3.74 -1.14
CA ILE A 43 5.11 -3.96 -2.49
C ILE A 43 6.54 -4.49 -2.40
N ARG A 44 7.35 -3.92 -1.49
CA ARG A 44 8.72 -4.38 -1.29
C ARG A 44 8.83 -5.81 -0.75
N ASP A 45 7.88 -6.20 0.09
CA ASP A 45 7.87 -7.51 0.77
C ASP A 45 7.25 -8.62 -0.08
N THR A 46 6.11 -8.32 -0.71
CA THR A 46 5.25 -9.31 -1.39
C THR A 46 5.13 -9.05 -2.90
N GLY A 47 5.62 -7.92 -3.42
CA GLY A 47 5.46 -7.55 -4.83
C GLY A 47 4.04 -7.10 -5.20
N SER A 48 3.14 -6.91 -4.23
CA SER A 48 1.74 -6.55 -4.50
C SER A 48 1.09 -5.76 -3.37
N ILE A 49 0.11 -4.91 -3.74
CA ILE A 49 -0.82 -4.25 -2.81
C ILE A 49 -2.13 -5.05 -2.77
N GLN A 50 -2.08 -6.37 -2.62
CA GLN A 50 -3.32 -7.10 -2.34
C GLN A 50 -3.75 -6.80 -0.91
N LEU A 51 -4.79 -5.97 -0.75
CA LEU A 51 -5.62 -5.94 0.45
C LEU A 51 -6.58 -7.14 0.47
N SER A 52 -6.16 -8.32 -0.02
CA SER A 52 -6.83 -9.54 0.39
C SER A 52 -6.76 -9.54 1.91
N LYS A 53 -7.92 -9.75 2.54
CA LYS A 53 -8.15 -9.69 4.00
C LYS A 53 -6.87 -10.06 4.72
N PRO A 54 -6.47 -9.32 5.78
CA PRO A 54 -5.24 -9.63 6.51
C PRO A 54 -5.20 -11.15 6.66
N PRO A 55 -4.09 -11.84 6.31
CA PRO A 55 -3.99 -13.22 6.74
C PRO A 55 -4.31 -13.12 8.21
N GLY A 56 -5.38 -13.80 8.65
CA GLY A 56 -5.70 -13.88 10.06
C GLY A 56 -4.38 -14.35 10.65
N GLY A 57 -3.64 -13.42 11.26
CA GLY A 57 -2.34 -13.75 11.80
C GLY A 57 -2.63 -14.94 12.69
N PRO A 58 -1.85 -16.02 12.66
CA PRO A 58 -2.03 -17.05 13.67
C PRO A 58 -1.98 -16.29 14.99
N ARG A 59 -3.13 -16.22 15.69
CA ARG A 59 -3.14 -15.95 17.11
C ARG A 59 -2.24 -17.05 17.61
N PHE A 60 -0.98 -16.74 17.87
CA PHE A 60 -0.16 -17.59 18.71
C PHE A 60 -0.97 -17.68 19.99
N ALA A 61 -1.72 -18.78 20.11
CA ALA A 61 -2.33 -19.20 21.36
C ALA A 61 -1.12 -19.35 22.28
N ARG A 62 -0.98 -18.35 23.15
CA ARG A 62 -0.01 -18.37 24.22
C ARG A 62 -0.49 -19.50 25.14
N THR A 63 0.24 -20.62 25.09
CA THR A 63 0.09 -21.78 25.96
C THR A 63 0.02 -21.36 27.42
#